data_AF-A0A2I1P7S5-F1
#
_entry.id   AF-A0A2I1P7S5-F1
#
_cell.length_a   1.000
_cell.length_b   1.000
_cell.length_c   1.000
_cell.angle_alpha   90.00
_cell.angle_beta   90.00
_cell.angle_gamma   90.00
#
_symmetry.space_group_name_H-M   'P 1'
#
loop_
_entity.id
_entity.type
_entity.pdbx_description
1 polymer ?
#
loop_
_entity_poly.entity_id
_entity_poly.type
_entity_poly.pdbx_seq_one_letter_code
_entity_poly.pdbx_strand_id
1 'polypeptide(L)'
;TTRAGMLTGPLRDRFGFTAQMEFYDIADLTRVVTRAAGILGVDITGDAAAEIASRSRGTPRIANRLLRRVRDFADVNADGKITVEVARAALLVFDVDESGLDR
;
A
#
# COMPACT_ATOMS: atom_id res chain seq x y z
N THR A 1 5.21 10.78 10.46
CA THR A 1 5.08 10.34 11.87
C THR A 1 6.04 11.19 12.67
N THR A 2 5.72 11.56 13.91
CA THR A 2 6.68 12.23 14.79
C THR A 2 7.78 11.23 15.17
N ARG A 3 9.04 11.56 14.91
CA ARG A 3 10.16 10.70 15.34
C ARG A 3 10.29 10.81 16.86
N ALA A 4 10.33 9.68 17.57
CA ALA A 4 10.48 9.65 19.02
C ALA A 4 11.73 10.43 19.51
N GLY A 5 12.80 10.47 18.69
CA GLY A 5 14.00 11.27 18.97
C GLY A 5 13.81 12.80 18.91
N MET A 6 12.67 13.30 18.41
CA MET A 6 12.32 14.72 18.44
C MET A 6 11.48 15.11 19.67
N LEU A 7 11.18 14.18 20.57
CA LEU A 7 10.55 14.47 21.86
C LEU A 7 11.61 14.82 22.91
N THR A 8 11.38 15.91 23.64
CA THR A 8 12.20 16.27 24.79
C THR A 8 12.10 15.19 25.87
N GLY A 9 13.15 15.02 26.68
CA GLY A 9 13.18 14.05 27.79
C GLY A 9 11.91 14.09 28.66
N PRO A 10 11.52 15.26 29.20
CA PRO A 10 10.34 15.39 30.06
C PRO A 10 9.02 14.99 29.39
N LEU A 11 8.86 15.16 28.08
CA LEU A 11 7.65 14.74 27.36
C LEU A 11 7.65 13.25 27.05
N ARG A 12 8.82 12.69 26.74
CA ARG A 12 8.98 11.25 26.51
C ARG A 12 8.69 10.44 27.77
N ASP A 13 9.13 10.91 28.93
CA ASP A 13 8.93 10.25 30.22
C ASP A 13 7.44 10.20 30.64
N ARG A 14 6.56 11.01 30.02
CA ARG A 14 5.11 10.95 30.24
C ARG A 14 4.43 9.78 29.51
N PHE A 15 5.09 9.17 28.54
CA PHE A 15 4.58 7.99 27.86
C PHE A 15 5.08 6.74 28.58
N GLY A 16 4.20 6.11 29.38
CA GLY A 16 4.52 4.90 30.17
C GLY A 16 4.80 3.63 29.35
N PHE A 17 4.65 3.69 28.02
CA PHE A 17 4.95 2.59 27.11
C PHE A 17 5.40 3.15 25.76
N THR A 18 6.51 2.63 25.26
CA THR A 18 7.02 2.93 23.91
C THR A 18 7.05 1.63 23.12
N ALA A 19 6.15 1.50 22.14
CA ALA A 19 6.20 0.43 21.15
C ALA A 19 6.79 0.92 19.84
N GLN A 20 7.54 0.03 19.20
CA GLN A 20 7.91 0.16 17.80
C GLN A 20 6.93 -0.66 16.98
N MET A 21 6.29 -0.03 16.00
CA MET A 21 5.48 -0.75 15.02
C MET A 21 6.41 -1.40 14.00
N GLU A 22 6.24 -2.69 13.80
CA GLU A 22 6.88 -3.41 12.69
C GLU A 22 6.15 -3.12 11.39
N PHE A 23 6.86 -3.35 10.27
CA PHE A 23 6.25 -3.28 8.96
C PHE A 23 5.28 -4.44 8.78
N TYR A 24 4.21 -4.20 8.02
CA TYR A 24 3.28 -5.25 7.66
C TYR A 24 3.95 -6.21 6.68
N ASP A 25 3.64 -7.49 6.80
CA ASP A 25 4.00 -8.46 5.78
C ASP A 25 3.11 -8.32 4.53
N ILE A 26 3.48 -9.04 3.47
CA ILE A 26 2.74 -9.00 2.19
C ILE A 26 1.33 -9.57 2.36
N ALA A 27 1.13 -10.58 3.20
CA ALA A 27 -0.17 -11.23 3.38
C ALA A 27 -1.17 -10.27 4.06
N ASP A 28 -0.73 -9.57 5.09
CA ASP A 28 -1.50 -8.55 5.78
C ASP A 28 -1.83 -7.38 4.87
N LEU A 29 -0.84 -6.90 4.10
CA LEU A 29 -1.07 -5.85 3.13
C LEU A 29 -2.02 -6.29 2.01
N THR A 30 -1.97 -7.55 1.58
CA THR A 30 -2.91 -8.10 0.60
C THR A 30 -4.33 -8.01 1.13
N ARG A 31 -4.56 -8.40 2.39
CA ARG A 31 -5.87 -8.26 3.06
C ARG A 31 -6.32 -6.80 3.13
N VAL A 32 -5.41 -5.87 3.42
CA VAL A 32 -5.69 -4.43 3.43
C VAL A 32 -6.11 -3.95 2.04
N VAL A 33 -5.38 -4.33 0.99
CA VAL A 33 -5.67 -3.94 -0.40
C VAL A 33 -7.01 -4.50 -0.86
N THR A 34 -7.27 -5.80 -0.64
CA THR A 34 -8.55 -6.43 -1.01
C THR A 34 -9.74 -5.76 -0.31
N ARG A 35 -9.61 -5.47 1.00
CA ARG A 35 -10.66 -4.74 1.74
C ARG A 35 -10.85 -3.34 1.19
N ALA A 36 -9.76 -2.62 0.90
CA ALA A 36 -9.83 -1.27 0.37
C ALA A 36 -10.46 -1.23 -1.02
N ALA A 37 -10.20 -2.22 -1.88
CA ALA A 37 -10.82 -2.35 -3.19
C ALA A 37 -12.35 -2.52 -3.08
N GLY A 38 -12.81 -3.36 -2.14
CA GLY A 38 -14.23 -3.50 -1.83
C GLY A 38 -14.90 -2.19 -1.37
N ILE A 39 -14.21 -1.40 -0.53
CA ILE A 39 -14.70 -0.07 -0.10
C ILE A 39 -14.76 0.91 -1.28
N LEU A 40 -13.82 0.82 -2.21
CA LEU A 40 -13.75 1.67 -3.40
C LEU A 40 -14.68 1.20 -4.54
N GLY A 41 -15.33 0.04 -4.39
CA GLY A 41 -16.22 -0.53 -5.39
C GLY A 41 -15.51 -1.07 -6.64
N VAL A 42 -14.26 -1.54 -6.50
CA VAL A 42 -13.44 -2.02 -7.62
C VAL A 42 -13.29 -3.54 -7.58
N ASP A 43 -13.45 -4.20 -8.73
CA ASP A 43 -13.18 -5.63 -8.85
C ASP A 43 -11.67 -5.86 -8.97
N ILE A 44 -11.10 -6.61 -8.02
CA ILE A 44 -9.68 -6.93 -7.97
C ILE A 44 -9.49 -8.42 -7.71
N THR A 45 -8.55 -9.01 -8.44
CA THR A 45 -8.12 -10.39 -8.25
C THR A 45 -7.13 -10.52 -7.09
N GLY A 46 -7.07 -11.68 -6.44
CA GLY A 46 -6.23 -11.88 -5.24
C GLY A 46 -4.74 -11.74 -5.50
N ASP A 47 -4.27 -12.22 -6.65
CA ASP A 47 -2.92 -12.08 -7.17
C ASP A 47 -2.58 -10.62 -7.51
N ALA A 48 -3.50 -9.86 -8.09
CA ALA A 48 -3.30 -8.43 -8.29
C ALA A 48 -3.18 -7.65 -6.98
N ALA A 49 -4.00 -8.00 -5.98
CA ALA A 49 -3.90 -7.39 -4.65
C ALA A 49 -2.54 -7.69 -3.99
N ALA A 50 -2.05 -8.92 -4.15
CA ALA A 50 -0.72 -9.34 -3.68
C ALA A 50 0.43 -8.61 -4.41
N GLU A 51 0.31 -8.42 -5.72
CA GLU A 51 1.26 -7.64 -6.52
C GLU A 51 1.35 -6.19 -6.01
N ILE A 52 0.22 -5.51 -5.81
CA ILE A 52 0.19 -4.15 -5.24
C ILE A 52 0.79 -4.13 -3.83
N ALA A 53 0.44 -5.12 -2.99
CA ALA A 53 0.96 -5.25 -1.63
C ALA A 53 2.49 -5.41 -1.59
N SER A 54 3.06 -6.22 -2.48
CA SER A 54 4.51 -6.46 -2.55
C SER A 54 5.30 -5.17 -2.80
N ARG A 55 4.77 -4.26 -3.64
CA ARG A 55 5.40 -2.96 -3.97
C ARG A 55 5.12 -1.86 -2.95
N SER A 56 4.48 -2.18 -1.84
CA SER A 56 4.07 -1.21 -0.82
C SER A 56 5.11 -1.00 0.29
N ARG A 57 6.21 -1.78 0.29
CA ARG A 57 7.29 -1.73 1.29
C ARG A 57 6.77 -1.78 2.73
N GLY A 58 5.88 -2.74 3.00
CA GLY A 58 5.33 -2.96 4.33
C GLY A 58 4.45 -1.83 4.88
N THR A 59 4.07 -0.86 4.04
CA THR A 59 3.38 0.36 4.47
C THR A 59 1.94 0.42 3.94
N PRO A 60 0.91 0.27 4.80
CA PRO A 60 -0.51 0.29 4.37
C PRO A 60 -0.93 1.56 3.62
N ARG A 61 -0.36 2.70 3.99
CA ARG A 61 -0.62 3.99 3.31
C ARG A 61 -0.13 3.99 1.86
N ILE A 62 1.00 3.33 1.58
CA ILE A 62 1.55 3.20 0.22
C ILE A 62 0.68 2.23 -0.57
N ALA A 63 0.32 1.09 0.01
CA ALA A 63 -0.58 0.11 -0.61
C ALA A 63 -1.89 0.76 -1.09
N ASN A 64 -2.55 1.51 -0.22
CA ASN A 64 -3.77 2.23 -0.57
C ASN A 64 -3.56 3.33 -1.63
N ARG A 65 -2.38 3.96 -1.66
CA ARG A 65 -2.02 4.95 -2.69
C ARG A 65 -1.86 4.27 -4.05
N LEU A 66 -1.16 3.14 -4.10
CA LEU A 66 -0.95 2.35 -5.31
C LEU A 66 -2.29 1.81 -5.83
N LEU A 67 -3.13 1.24 -4.96
CA LEU A 67 -4.46 0.74 -5.35
C LEU A 67 -5.29 1.80 -6.07
N ARG A 68 -5.34 3.04 -5.55
CA ARG A 68 -6.08 4.13 -6.21
C ARG A 68 -5.53 4.44 -7.61
N ARG A 69 -4.20 4.49 -7.75
CA ARG A 69 -3.55 4.70 -9.05
C ARG A 69 -3.84 3.57 -10.04
N VAL A 70 -3.75 2.32 -9.59
CA VAL A 70 -4.03 1.15 -10.41
C VAL A 70 -5.50 1.11 -10.82
N ARG A 71 -6.42 1.46 -9.93
CA ARG A 71 -7.84 1.63 -10.26
C ARG A 71 -8.03 2.67 -11.36
N ASP A 72 -7.50 3.88 -11.17
CA ASP A 72 -7.68 4.96 -12.14
C ASP A 72 -7.12 4.56 -13.52
N PHE A 73 -6.05 3.75 -13.55
CA PHE A 73 -5.55 3.14 -14.78
C PHE A 73 -6.51 2.09 -15.36
N ALA A 74 -7.04 1.18 -14.53
CA ALA A 74 -7.94 0.11 -14.95
C ALA A 74 -9.29 0.64 -15.46
N ASP A 75 -9.80 1.73 -14.89
CA ASP A 75 -11.04 2.38 -15.33
C ASP A 75 -10.93 2.88 -16.78
N VAL A 76 -9.72 3.26 -17.24
CA VAL A 76 -9.48 3.74 -18.61
C VAL A 76 -9.03 2.62 -19.56
N ASN A 77 -8.29 1.62 -19.05
CA ASN A 77 -7.57 0.66 -19.90
C ASN A 77 -8.07 -0.80 -19.78
N ALA A 78 -8.95 -1.12 -18.82
CA ALA A 78 -9.30 -2.50 -18.49
C ALA A 78 -10.71 -2.67 -17.90
N ASP A 79 -11.67 -1.84 -18.33
CA ASP A 79 -13.09 -1.92 -17.94
C ASP A 79 -13.33 -1.96 -16.41
N GLY A 80 -12.44 -1.31 -15.64
CA GLY A 80 -12.55 -1.23 -14.17
C GLY A 80 -12.19 -2.51 -13.41
N LYS A 81 -11.66 -3.54 -14.08
CA LYS A 81 -11.21 -4.79 -13.45
C LYS A 81 -9.69 -4.84 -13.29
N ILE A 82 -9.23 -5.07 -12.07
CA ILE A 82 -7.81 -5.15 -11.74
C ILE A 82 -7.36 -6.62 -11.72
N THR A 83 -6.79 -7.08 -12.84
CA THR A 83 -6.02 -8.34 -12.92
C THR A 83 -4.54 -8.09 -12.60
N VAL A 84 -3.75 -9.16 -12.42
CA VAL A 84 -2.32 -9.03 -12.14
C VAL A 84 -1.57 -8.35 -13.29
N GLU A 85 -1.98 -8.59 -14.53
CA GLU A 85 -1.41 -7.93 -15.73
C GLU A 85 -1.70 -6.43 -15.72
N VAL A 86 -2.95 -6.05 -15.41
CA VAL A 86 -3.38 -4.66 -15.31
C VAL A 86 -2.63 -3.95 -14.18
N ALA A 87 -2.51 -4.60 -13.01
CA ALA A 87 -1.75 -4.07 -11.89
C ALA A 87 -0.28 -3.83 -12.26
N ARG A 88 0.38 -4.81 -12.91
CA ARG A 88 1.77 -4.67 -13.36
C ARG A 88 1.94 -3.56 -14.39
N ALA A 89 1.05 -3.49 -15.38
CA ALA A 89 1.09 -2.44 -16.40
C ALA A 89 0.93 -1.06 -15.78
N ALA A 90 -0.04 -0.89 -14.87
CA ALA A 90 -0.25 0.36 -14.14
C ALA A 90 0.98 0.74 -13.30
N LEU A 91 1.52 -0.21 -12.52
CA LEU A 91 2.68 0.03 -11.65
C LEU A 91 3.93 0.40 -12.47
N LEU A 92 4.11 -0.18 -13.66
CA LEU A 92 5.15 0.21 -14.61
C LEU A 92 4.96 1.64 -15.13
N VAL A 93 3.72 2.02 -15.49
CA VAL A 93 3.40 3.39 -15.96
C VAL A 93 3.66 4.43 -14.87
N PHE A 94 3.45 4.08 -13.61
CA PHE A 94 3.74 4.94 -12.45
C PHE A 94 5.20 4.84 -11.96
N ASP A 95 6.08 4.20 -12.73
CA ASP A 95 7.51 4.01 -12.45
C ASP A 95 7.78 3.44 -11.04
N VAL A 96 6.92 2.49 -10.63
CA VAL A 96 7.04 1.76 -9.38
C VAL A 96 7.73 0.43 -9.67
N ASP A 97 8.99 0.33 -9.28
CA ASP A 97 9.75 -0.92 -9.47
C ASP A 97 9.24 -2.06 -8.57
N GLU A 98 9.75 -3.27 -8.77
CA GLU A 98 9.39 -4.45 -7.96
C GLU A 98 9.74 -4.29 -6.47
N SER A 99 10.67 -3.39 -6.14
CA SER A 99 11.04 -3.04 -4.76
C SER A 99 10.13 -1.94 -4.16
N GLY A 100 9.19 -1.40 -4.93
CA GLY A 100 8.28 -0.34 -4.51
C GLY A 100 8.90 1.06 -4.42
N LEU A 101 10.04 1.28 -5.09
CA LEU A 101 10.64 2.60 -5.24
C LEU A 101 9.97 3.33 -6.40
N ASP A 102 9.57 4.58 -6.16
CA ASP A 102 9.16 5.51 -7.22
C ASP A 102 10.47 6.10 -7.80
N ARG A 103 10.68 6.05 -9.12
CA ARG A 103 11.81 6.73 -9.79
C ARG A 103 11.44 8.15 -10.24
#